data_AF-A0AAU1HU64-F1
#
_entry.id   AF-A0AAU1HU64-F1
#
_cell.length_a   1.000
_cell.length_b   1.000
_cell.length_c   1.000
_cell.angle_alpha   90.00
_cell.angle_beta   90.00
_cell.angle_gamma   90.00
#
_symmetry.space_group_name_H-M   'P 1'
#
loop_
_entity.id
_entity.type
_entity.pdbx_description
1 polymer ?
#
loop_
_entity_poly.entity_id
_entity_poly.type
_entity_poly.pdbx_seq_one_letter_code
_entity_poly.pdbx_strand_id
1 'polypeptide(L)'
;MAHDWQQQIHALHEELVRRDDPAAWVREADAVDASLRYPGFALRGPVFGVAVQDPSAGPEWRVLKPVVNGMPQICRDTLNTHLWFRAKDDTDDPAVRRELLAAVDVLSRRPVNEVEACGVRYRIVRGDEFTRCDDSNRLEPPRPTDPEPAERTWDPRADHAPSPDLDLVLDPDQVDDGPMAGAMRAGLRDFAYRGARFPADVRRDSERAVLTHPRIVLLPACFGVVERERTGWEPALALQPTAHEARRVLYDAMAEMWPMLDRFDDATKALYAKAAEEFRALERADEARVAGREFRICRAERLVRTGPDGPEPPRPSDVDEYGPMKIHPTLLEDGTIIHDE
;
A
#
# COMPACT_ATOMS: atom_id res chain seq x y z
N MET A 1 -4.76 33.08 3.86
CA MET A 1 -4.72 31.65 3.50
C MET A 1 -5.09 30.69 4.65
N ALA A 2 -5.39 31.17 5.87
CA ALA A 2 -5.71 30.29 7.02
C ALA A 2 -7.15 29.76 7.12
N HIS A 3 -8.05 30.12 6.19
CA HIS A 3 -9.50 29.83 6.27
C HIS A 3 -10.00 28.77 5.29
N ASP A 4 -9.17 28.35 4.32
CA ASP A 4 -9.56 27.41 3.25
C ASP A 4 -9.79 25.98 3.79
N TRP A 5 -8.89 25.50 4.65
CA TRP A 5 -9.00 24.16 5.24
C TRP A 5 -10.19 24.04 6.21
N GLN A 6 -10.51 25.09 6.96
CA GLN A 6 -11.67 25.09 7.86
C GLN A 6 -12.96 24.99 7.06
N GLN A 7 -13.06 25.73 5.95
CA GLN A 7 -14.22 25.66 5.05
C GLN A 7 -14.38 24.27 4.44
N GLN A 8 -13.29 23.62 4.02
CA GLN A 8 -13.32 22.26 3.51
C GLN A 8 -13.81 21.24 4.55
N ILE A 9 -13.31 21.33 5.80
CA ILE A 9 -13.77 20.46 6.90
C ILE A 9 -15.25 20.70 7.22
N HIS A 10 -15.70 21.96 7.23
CA HIS A 10 -17.12 22.28 7.43
C HIS A 10 -17.99 21.69 6.31
N ALA A 11 -17.57 21.80 5.05
CA ALA A 11 -18.30 21.20 3.92
C ALA A 11 -18.39 19.67 4.03
N LEU A 12 -17.31 19.00 4.44
CA LEU A 12 -17.32 17.55 4.69
C LEU A 12 -18.26 17.16 5.85
N HIS A 13 -18.32 17.98 6.89
CA HIS A 13 -19.25 17.77 8.00
C HIS A 13 -20.71 17.96 7.56
N GLU A 14 -21.00 19.01 6.79
CA GLU A 14 -22.33 19.24 6.22
C GLU A 14 -22.76 18.12 5.27
N GLU A 15 -21.84 17.56 4.48
CA GLU A 15 -22.07 16.38 3.64
C GLU A 15 -22.45 15.15 4.47
N LEU A 16 -21.67 14.86 5.53
CA LEU A 16 -21.94 13.74 6.43
C LEU A 16 -23.32 13.87 7.09
N VAL A 17 -23.66 15.09 7.54
CA VAL A 17 -24.99 15.40 8.08
C VAL A 17 -26.08 15.17 7.05
N ARG A 18 -25.86 15.57 5.80
CA ARG A 18 -26.86 15.43 4.73
C ARG A 18 -27.10 13.98 4.32
N ARG A 19 -26.05 13.16 4.32
CA ARG A 19 -26.12 11.73 3.95
C ARG A 19 -26.91 10.89 4.95
N ASP A 20 -26.93 11.30 6.22
CA ASP A 20 -27.62 10.59 7.32
C ASP A 20 -27.28 9.08 7.35
N ASP A 21 -26.00 8.72 7.14
CA ASP A 21 -25.50 7.35 7.21
C ASP A 21 -24.96 7.05 8.62
N PRO A 22 -25.67 6.26 9.45
CA PRO A 22 -25.23 5.98 10.82
C PRO A 22 -23.87 5.27 10.88
N ALA A 23 -23.53 4.45 9.88
CA ALA A 23 -22.24 3.76 9.85
C ALA A 23 -21.11 4.76 9.55
N ALA A 24 -21.34 5.74 8.67
CA ALA A 24 -20.39 6.81 8.43
C ALA A 24 -20.15 7.67 9.68
N TRP A 25 -21.20 7.98 10.44
CA TRP A 25 -21.08 8.70 11.71
C TRP A 25 -20.24 7.96 12.75
N VAL A 26 -20.44 6.64 12.88
CA VAL A 26 -19.66 5.81 13.82
C VAL A 26 -18.19 5.73 13.38
N ARG A 27 -17.92 5.56 12.07
CA ARG A 27 -16.54 5.62 11.53
C ARG A 27 -15.87 6.95 11.82
N GLU A 28 -16.61 8.05 11.64
CA GLU A 28 -16.08 9.39 11.87
C GLU A 28 -15.77 9.63 13.36
N ALA A 29 -16.67 9.21 14.26
CA ALA A 29 -16.44 9.31 15.70
C ALA A 29 -15.20 8.50 16.14
N ASP A 30 -15.06 7.26 15.65
CA ASP A 30 -13.89 6.41 15.92
C ASP A 30 -12.60 7.03 15.37
N ALA A 31 -12.66 7.67 14.19
CA ALA A 31 -11.53 8.41 13.62
C ALA A 31 -11.14 9.63 14.48
N VAL A 32 -12.11 10.38 15.02
CA VAL A 32 -11.84 11.50 15.96
C VAL A 32 -11.18 10.98 17.23
N ASP A 33 -11.74 9.93 17.86
CA ASP A 33 -11.20 9.36 19.09
C ASP A 33 -9.79 8.79 18.89
N ALA A 34 -9.54 8.14 17.76
CA ALA A 34 -8.21 7.72 17.37
C ALA A 34 -7.27 8.91 17.17
N SER A 35 -7.76 10.00 16.55
CA SER A 35 -6.98 11.22 16.29
C SER A 35 -6.35 11.79 17.57
N LEU A 36 -7.15 11.81 18.64
CA LEU A 36 -6.80 12.31 19.97
C LEU A 36 -5.89 11.35 20.74
N ARG A 37 -6.12 10.03 20.61
CA ARG A 37 -5.32 9.00 21.30
C ARG A 37 -3.92 8.83 20.72
N TYR A 38 -3.78 9.01 19.40
CA TYR A 38 -2.52 8.79 18.68
C TYR A 38 -2.08 10.04 17.90
N PRO A 39 -1.85 11.19 18.53
CA PRO A 39 -1.70 12.47 17.83
C PRO A 39 -0.48 12.55 16.89
N GLY A 40 0.53 11.71 17.08
CA GLY A 40 1.76 11.69 16.29
C GLY A 40 1.70 10.78 15.07
N PHE A 41 2.74 10.85 14.24
CA PHE A 41 2.95 9.97 13.08
C PHE A 41 4.32 9.29 13.14
N ALA A 42 4.32 7.97 12.96
CA ALA A 42 5.51 7.18 12.69
C ALA A 42 5.54 6.87 11.19
N LEU A 43 6.60 7.34 10.53
CA LEU A 43 6.76 7.23 9.09
C LEU A 43 7.63 6.02 8.76
N ARG A 44 7.13 5.13 7.89
CA ARG A 44 7.94 4.05 7.34
C ARG A 44 8.83 4.56 6.21
N GLY A 45 8.23 5.22 5.22
CA GLY A 45 8.94 5.60 4.00
C GLY A 45 8.09 5.45 2.74
N PRO A 46 8.73 5.47 1.55
CA PRO A 46 8.04 5.29 0.29
C PRO A 46 7.46 3.89 0.13
N VAL A 47 6.29 3.83 -0.51
CA VAL A 47 5.68 2.61 -1.05
C VAL A 47 5.28 2.84 -2.50
N PHE A 48 5.19 1.77 -3.29
CA PHE A 48 4.96 1.83 -4.72
C PHE A 48 3.84 0.90 -5.16
N GLY A 49 3.14 1.32 -6.22
CA GLY A 49 2.11 0.55 -6.90
C GLY A 49 2.08 0.86 -8.39
N VAL A 50 1.02 0.43 -9.07
CA VAL A 50 0.80 0.72 -10.49
C VAL A 50 -0.56 1.40 -10.63
N ALA A 51 -0.59 2.55 -11.31
CA ALA A 51 -1.82 3.19 -11.73
C ALA A 51 -1.97 3.14 -13.25
N VAL A 52 -3.21 3.19 -13.71
CA VAL A 52 -3.60 3.15 -15.11
C VAL A 52 -4.50 4.34 -15.43
N GLN A 53 -4.31 4.94 -16.59
CA GLN A 53 -5.22 5.90 -17.19
C GLN A 53 -5.68 5.32 -18.52
N ASP A 54 -6.92 4.85 -18.55
CA ASP A 54 -7.57 4.27 -19.73
C ASP A 54 -8.62 5.25 -20.24
N PRO A 55 -8.40 5.89 -21.41
CA PRO A 55 -9.35 6.84 -21.98
C PRO A 55 -10.77 6.29 -22.20
N SER A 56 -10.93 4.97 -22.29
CA SER A 56 -12.24 4.32 -22.42
C SER A 56 -13.00 4.25 -21.09
N ALA A 57 -12.29 4.26 -19.96
CA ALA A 57 -12.85 4.22 -18.61
C ALA A 57 -13.00 5.62 -17.98
N GLY A 58 -12.28 6.62 -18.49
CA GLY A 58 -12.33 8.00 -18.03
C GLY A 58 -10.96 8.70 -18.09
N PRO A 59 -10.91 10.02 -17.84
CA PRO A 59 -9.64 10.74 -17.77
C PRO A 59 -8.85 10.47 -16.48
N GLU A 60 -9.46 9.83 -15.47
CA GLU A 60 -8.85 9.67 -14.16
C GLU A 60 -7.83 8.52 -14.11
N TRP A 61 -6.84 8.67 -13.22
CA TRP A 61 -5.93 7.57 -12.88
C TRP A 61 -6.60 6.65 -11.87
N ARG A 62 -6.52 5.34 -12.10
CA ARG A 62 -7.00 4.30 -11.20
C ARG A 62 -5.87 3.38 -10.77
N VAL A 63 -5.88 2.92 -9.53
CA VAL A 63 -4.87 1.98 -9.06
C VAL A 63 -5.14 0.59 -9.65
N LEU A 64 -4.18 0.09 -10.44
CA LEU A 64 -4.19 -1.23 -11.06
C LEU A 64 -3.52 -2.29 -10.17
N LYS A 65 -2.46 -1.89 -9.45
CA LYS A 65 -1.74 -2.76 -8.50
C LYS A 65 -1.53 -2.02 -7.18
N PRO A 66 -1.71 -2.67 -6.03
CA PRO A 66 -1.71 -2.00 -4.73
C PRO A 66 -0.43 -1.21 -4.46
N VAL A 67 -0.58 -0.08 -3.77
CA VAL A 67 0.54 0.81 -3.42
C VAL A 67 1.13 0.38 -2.08
N VAL A 68 1.84 -0.75 -2.09
CA VAL A 68 2.36 -1.43 -0.89
C VAL A 68 3.80 -1.92 -1.01
N ASN A 69 4.36 -1.89 -2.23
CA ASN A 69 5.70 -2.46 -2.47
C ASN A 69 6.79 -1.51 -2.00
N GLY A 70 7.88 -2.03 -1.45
CA GLY A 70 8.99 -1.21 -0.94
C GLY A 70 9.94 -0.66 -2.00
N MET A 71 9.86 -1.15 -3.26
CA MET A 71 10.77 -0.76 -4.33
C MET A 71 10.03 -0.48 -5.65
N PRO A 72 10.42 0.56 -6.41
CA PRO A 72 9.88 0.82 -7.74
C PRO A 72 10.02 -0.38 -8.69
N GLN A 73 11.15 -1.08 -8.68
CA GLN A 73 11.42 -2.18 -9.61
C GLN A 73 10.44 -3.35 -9.41
N ILE A 74 10.02 -3.66 -8.18
CA ILE A 74 8.97 -4.68 -7.94
C ILE A 74 7.68 -4.32 -8.68
N CYS A 75 7.31 -3.03 -8.69
CA CYS A 75 6.12 -2.58 -9.40
C CYS A 75 6.30 -2.62 -10.92
N ARG A 76 7.51 -2.35 -11.43
CA ARG A 76 7.83 -2.51 -12.85
C ARG A 76 7.71 -3.97 -13.29
N ASP A 77 8.18 -4.91 -12.47
CA ASP A 77 8.07 -6.35 -12.73
C ASP A 77 6.61 -6.83 -12.64
N THR A 78 5.85 -6.26 -11.71
CA THR A 78 4.41 -6.51 -11.58
C THR A 78 3.65 -6.00 -12.81
N LEU A 79 3.99 -4.81 -13.30
CA LEU A 79 3.41 -4.26 -14.54
C LEU A 79 3.82 -5.09 -15.76
N ASN A 80 5.09 -5.49 -15.85
CA ASN A 80 5.60 -6.38 -16.89
C ASN A 80 4.77 -7.68 -16.93
N THR A 81 4.62 -8.32 -15.77
CA THR A 81 3.81 -9.52 -15.61
C THR A 81 2.36 -9.32 -16.03
N HIS A 82 1.75 -8.22 -15.60
CA HIS A 82 0.38 -7.90 -15.99
C HIS A 82 0.22 -7.76 -17.50
N LEU A 83 1.11 -7.02 -18.17
CA LEU A 83 1.04 -6.82 -19.62
C LEU A 83 1.35 -8.11 -20.40
N TRP A 84 2.28 -8.94 -19.90
CA TRP A 84 2.59 -10.23 -20.52
C TRP A 84 1.40 -11.19 -20.44
N PHE A 85 0.77 -11.32 -19.27
CA PHE A 85 -0.43 -12.16 -19.14
C PHE A 85 -1.61 -11.61 -19.94
N ARG A 86 -1.79 -10.29 -20.00
CA ARG A 86 -2.80 -9.67 -20.89
C ARG A 86 -2.56 -10.03 -22.36
N ALA A 87 -1.30 -10.02 -22.80
CA ALA A 87 -0.92 -10.39 -24.17
C ALA A 87 -1.15 -11.88 -24.46
N LYS A 88 -0.99 -12.73 -23.45
CA LYS A 88 -1.16 -14.19 -23.53
C LYS A 88 -2.62 -14.62 -23.47
N ASP A 89 -3.38 -14.10 -22.50
CA ASP A 89 -4.67 -14.65 -22.08
C ASP A 89 -5.86 -13.79 -22.49
N ASP A 90 -5.69 -12.48 -22.67
CA ASP A 90 -6.82 -11.54 -22.85
C ASP A 90 -7.00 -11.06 -24.29
N THR A 91 -6.19 -11.56 -25.23
CA THR A 91 -6.32 -11.18 -26.65
C THR A 91 -5.82 -12.27 -27.60
N ASP A 92 -6.56 -12.44 -28.69
CA ASP A 92 -6.15 -13.25 -29.86
C ASP A 92 -5.65 -12.37 -31.03
N ASP A 93 -5.72 -11.04 -30.91
CA ASP A 93 -5.31 -10.11 -31.96
C ASP A 93 -3.77 -9.95 -31.96
N PRO A 94 -3.07 -10.35 -33.03
CA PRO A 94 -1.62 -10.22 -33.12
C PRO A 94 -1.13 -8.76 -33.05
N ALA A 95 -1.95 -7.78 -33.45
CA ALA A 95 -1.59 -6.37 -33.36
C ALA A 95 -1.59 -5.89 -31.90
N VAL A 96 -2.65 -6.21 -31.14
CA VAL A 96 -2.76 -5.91 -29.71
C VAL A 96 -1.65 -6.62 -28.94
N ARG A 97 -1.43 -7.92 -29.22
CA ARG A 97 -0.37 -8.71 -28.59
C ARG A 97 1.01 -8.09 -28.81
N ARG A 98 1.33 -7.68 -30.04
CA ARG A 98 2.60 -7.01 -30.38
C ARG A 98 2.82 -5.75 -29.57
N GLU A 99 1.79 -4.92 -29.42
CA GLU A 99 1.90 -3.65 -28.71
C GLU A 99 2.10 -3.86 -27.19
N LEU A 100 1.36 -4.79 -26.58
CA LEU A 100 1.56 -5.18 -25.19
C LEU A 100 2.99 -5.73 -24.96
N LEU A 101 3.47 -6.60 -25.86
CA LEU A 101 4.81 -7.17 -25.77
C LEU A 101 5.93 -6.15 -26.00
N ALA A 102 5.70 -5.10 -26.80
CA ALA A 102 6.65 -4.01 -26.93
C ALA A 102 6.83 -3.25 -25.59
N ALA A 103 5.75 -3.05 -24.83
CA ALA A 103 5.83 -2.47 -23.49
C ALA A 103 6.55 -3.41 -22.48
N VAL A 104 6.26 -4.71 -22.53
CA VAL A 104 6.98 -5.74 -21.74
C VAL A 104 8.48 -5.72 -22.00
N ASP A 105 8.86 -5.64 -23.27
CA ASP A 105 10.25 -5.61 -23.70
C ASP A 105 10.99 -4.34 -23.23
N VAL A 106 10.30 -3.19 -23.21
CA VAL A 106 10.83 -1.96 -22.59
C VAL A 106 11.05 -2.13 -21.09
N LEU A 107 10.06 -2.66 -20.36
CA LEU A 107 10.13 -2.87 -18.91
C LEU A 107 11.20 -3.89 -18.51
N SER A 108 11.49 -4.87 -19.37
CA SER A 108 12.52 -5.88 -19.14
C SER A 108 13.94 -5.33 -19.29
N ARG A 109 14.12 -4.16 -19.93
CA ARG A 109 15.43 -3.60 -20.31
C ARG A 109 15.75 -2.25 -19.67
N ARG A 110 14.73 -1.49 -19.25
CA ARG A 110 14.90 -0.13 -18.73
C ARG A 110 14.03 0.11 -17.50
N PRO A 111 14.52 0.83 -16.49
CA PRO A 111 13.74 1.16 -15.29
C PRO A 111 12.79 2.34 -15.59
N VAL A 112 11.92 2.19 -16.58
CA VAL A 112 10.93 3.21 -16.94
C VAL A 112 9.80 3.20 -15.91
N ASN A 113 9.31 4.39 -15.54
CA ASN A 113 8.19 4.55 -14.61
C ASN A 113 6.85 4.73 -15.32
N GLU A 114 6.85 4.80 -16.64
CA GLU A 114 5.64 4.93 -17.45
C GLU A 114 5.82 4.22 -18.79
N VAL A 115 4.78 3.51 -19.22
CA VAL A 115 4.64 2.93 -20.56
C VAL A 115 3.22 3.13 -21.05
N GLU A 116 3.05 3.16 -22.37
CA GLU A 116 1.74 3.17 -23.01
C GLU A 116 1.62 1.91 -23.88
N ALA A 117 0.47 1.25 -23.81
CA ALA A 117 0.12 0.14 -24.67
C ALA A 117 -1.39 0.15 -24.95
N CYS A 118 -1.73 0.05 -26.23
CA CYS A 118 -3.10 0.03 -26.75
C CYS A 118 -3.89 1.28 -26.34
N GLY A 119 -3.23 2.45 -26.36
CA GLY A 119 -3.81 3.74 -25.95
C GLY A 119 -4.03 3.87 -24.43
N VAL A 120 -3.55 2.93 -23.62
CA VAL A 120 -3.66 2.94 -22.16
C VAL A 120 -2.31 3.30 -21.55
N ARG A 121 -2.28 4.32 -20.68
CA ARG A 121 -1.07 4.74 -19.95
C ARG A 121 -0.97 3.99 -18.63
N TYR A 122 0.20 3.43 -18.36
CA TYR A 122 0.53 2.75 -17.11
C TYR A 122 1.67 3.48 -16.43
N ARG A 123 1.51 3.80 -15.14
CA ARG A 123 2.52 4.52 -14.36
C ARG A 123 2.83 3.78 -13.07
N ILE A 124 4.12 3.66 -12.75
CA ILE A 124 4.56 3.31 -11.40
C ILE A 124 4.30 4.53 -10.53
N VAL A 125 3.50 4.37 -9.48
CA VAL A 125 3.11 5.47 -8.60
C VAL A 125 3.78 5.33 -7.24
N ARG A 126 4.13 6.48 -6.67
CA ARG A 126 4.76 6.59 -5.36
C ARG A 126 3.75 7.07 -4.32
N GLY A 127 3.73 6.40 -3.17
CA GLY A 127 3.09 6.86 -1.96
C GLY A 127 4.05 6.95 -0.77
N ASP A 128 3.59 7.53 0.33
CA ASP A 128 4.27 7.50 1.63
C ASP A 128 3.40 6.76 2.65
N GLU A 129 3.97 5.72 3.28
CA GLU A 129 3.31 4.90 4.31
C GLU A 129 3.66 5.43 5.71
N PHE A 130 2.63 5.60 6.54
CA PHE A 130 2.77 6.03 7.93
C PHE A 130 1.70 5.38 8.81
N THR A 131 1.95 5.34 10.11
CA THR A 131 0.98 4.94 11.13
C THR A 131 0.89 6.01 12.20
N ARG A 132 -0.26 6.13 12.86
CA ARG A 132 -0.42 7.08 13.96
C ARG A 132 0.21 6.49 15.23
N CYS A 133 0.71 7.36 16.10
CA CYS A 133 1.33 6.94 17.35
C CYS A 133 1.04 7.90 18.49
N ASP A 134 1.09 7.38 19.72
CA ASP A 134 1.02 8.18 20.92
C ASP A 134 2.40 8.72 21.34
N ASP A 135 2.44 9.54 22.39
CA ASP A 135 3.67 10.13 22.92
C ASP A 135 4.67 9.08 23.46
N SER A 136 4.22 7.84 23.68
CA SER A 136 5.04 6.69 24.08
C SER A 136 5.51 5.85 22.89
N ASN A 137 5.31 6.33 21.65
CA ASN A 137 5.55 5.60 20.41
C ASN A 137 4.77 4.27 20.31
N ARG A 138 3.60 4.18 20.96
CA ARG A 138 2.66 3.09 20.73
C ARG A 138 1.94 3.36 19.42
N LEU A 139 2.02 2.41 18.49
CA LEU A 139 1.37 2.52 17.19
C LEU A 139 -0.13 2.24 17.33
N GLU A 140 -0.92 2.93 16.52
CA GLU A 140 -2.36 2.77 16.45
C GLU A 140 -2.73 1.32 16.05
N PRO A 141 -3.49 0.58 16.88
CA PRO A 141 -3.99 -0.75 16.52
C PRO A 141 -5.15 -0.64 15.52
N PRO A 142 -5.61 -1.76 14.94
CA PRO A 142 -6.87 -1.80 14.22
C PRO A 142 -8.02 -1.17 15.02
N ARG A 143 -8.87 -0.42 14.32
CA ARG A 143 -10.06 0.21 14.87
C ARG A 143 -11.25 -0.75 14.85
N PRO A 144 -12.22 -0.63 15.78
CA PRO A 144 -13.46 -1.40 15.72
C PRO A 144 -14.25 -1.22 14.41
N THR A 145 -14.08 -0.07 13.74
CA THR A 145 -14.77 0.28 12.50
C THR A 145 -13.99 -0.04 11.23
N ASP A 146 -12.76 -0.56 11.35
CA ASP A 146 -11.98 -0.98 10.19
C ASP A 146 -12.62 -2.21 9.51
N PRO A 147 -12.46 -2.37 8.18
CA PRO A 147 -13.00 -3.52 7.47
C PRO A 147 -12.43 -4.85 7.98
N GLU A 148 -13.34 -5.80 8.24
CA GLU A 148 -13.04 -7.18 8.62
C GLU A 148 -13.84 -8.12 7.70
N PRO A 149 -13.31 -9.32 7.37
CA PRO A 149 -14.05 -10.29 6.60
C PRO A 149 -15.29 -10.76 7.38
N ALA A 150 -16.37 -11.07 6.64
CA ALA A 150 -17.61 -11.56 7.23
C ALA A 150 -17.39 -12.86 8.03
N GLU A 151 -16.53 -13.74 7.51
CA GLU A 151 -16.09 -14.95 8.18
C GLU A 151 -14.57 -14.90 8.42
N ARG A 152 -14.16 -15.01 9.69
CA ARG A 152 -12.75 -15.05 10.09
C ARG A 152 -12.22 -16.47 10.04
N THR A 153 -11.83 -16.91 8.85
CA THR A 153 -11.20 -18.22 8.65
C THR A 153 -9.71 -18.18 8.91
N TRP A 154 -9.17 -19.27 9.45
CA TRP A 154 -7.73 -19.51 9.59
C TRP A 154 -7.24 -20.61 8.65
N ASP A 155 -8.07 -21.03 7.69
CA ASP A 155 -7.68 -21.98 6.67
C ASP A 155 -6.59 -21.35 5.77
N PRO A 156 -5.39 -21.94 5.67
CA PRO A 156 -4.34 -21.43 4.80
C PRO A 156 -4.73 -21.45 3.32
N ARG A 157 -5.76 -22.20 2.93
CA ARG A 157 -6.29 -22.26 1.56
C ARG A 157 -7.40 -21.25 1.28
N ALA A 158 -7.88 -20.52 2.29
CA ALA A 158 -8.90 -19.51 2.08
C ALA A 158 -8.33 -18.33 1.29
N ASP A 159 -9.10 -17.87 0.31
CA ASP A 159 -8.75 -16.70 -0.49
C ASP A 159 -8.44 -15.50 0.39
N HIS A 160 -7.40 -14.77 0.02
CA HIS A 160 -7.08 -13.50 0.66
C HIS A 160 -8.12 -12.45 0.28
N ALA A 161 -8.44 -11.57 1.22
CA ALA A 161 -9.24 -10.40 0.90
C ALA A 161 -8.57 -9.59 -0.23
N PRO A 162 -9.32 -9.11 -1.23
CA PRO A 162 -8.74 -8.24 -2.24
C PRO A 162 -8.20 -6.96 -1.59
N SER A 163 -7.14 -6.42 -2.17
CA SER A 163 -6.62 -5.12 -1.70
C SER A 163 -7.68 -4.04 -1.90
N PRO A 164 -7.90 -3.16 -0.91
CA PRO A 164 -8.85 -2.06 -1.03
C PRO A 164 -8.38 -0.98 -2.01
N ASP A 165 -7.13 -1.04 -2.45
CA ASP A 165 -6.57 -0.08 -3.41
C ASP A 165 -7.09 -0.32 -4.84
N LEU A 166 -7.47 -1.56 -5.18
CA LEU A 166 -7.78 -1.91 -6.56
C LEU A 166 -8.94 -1.07 -7.10
N ASP A 167 -8.77 -0.53 -8.29
CA ASP A 167 -9.70 0.36 -9.00
C ASP A 167 -10.00 1.70 -8.30
N LEU A 168 -9.32 2.01 -7.20
CA LEU A 168 -9.42 3.30 -6.52
C LEU A 168 -9.02 4.42 -7.47
N VAL A 169 -9.90 5.41 -7.61
CA VAL A 169 -9.63 6.63 -8.36
C VAL A 169 -8.67 7.49 -7.56
N LEU A 170 -7.56 7.90 -8.18
CA LEU A 170 -6.61 8.84 -7.59
C LEU A 170 -7.08 10.28 -7.82
N ASP A 171 -8.26 10.62 -7.32
CA ASP A 171 -8.86 11.95 -7.41
C ASP A 171 -8.68 12.73 -6.10
N PRO A 172 -7.85 13.79 -6.07
CA PRO A 172 -7.66 14.58 -4.86
C PRO A 172 -8.84 15.49 -4.52
N ASP A 173 -9.83 15.65 -5.41
CA ASP A 173 -11.05 16.44 -5.22
C ASP A 173 -12.23 15.58 -4.71
N GLN A 174 -12.01 14.28 -4.48
CA GLN A 174 -13.03 13.38 -3.95
C GLN A 174 -13.51 13.82 -2.54
N VAL A 175 -14.84 13.91 -2.39
CA VAL A 175 -15.52 14.48 -1.21
C VAL A 175 -15.91 13.40 -0.18
N ASP A 176 -15.72 12.12 -0.49
CA ASP A 176 -16.34 11.00 0.25
C ASP A 176 -15.64 10.55 1.54
N ASP A 177 -14.52 11.14 1.92
CA ASP A 177 -13.65 10.56 2.95
C ASP A 177 -13.98 10.98 4.40
N GLY A 178 -14.98 11.86 4.58
CA GLY A 178 -15.37 12.40 5.89
C GLY A 178 -14.43 13.48 6.46
N PRO A 179 -14.88 14.25 7.47
CA PRO A 179 -14.13 15.38 8.03
C PRO A 179 -12.71 15.03 8.51
N MET A 180 -12.50 13.89 9.19
CA MET A 180 -11.20 13.50 9.72
C MET A 180 -10.18 13.19 8.63
N ALA A 181 -10.60 12.56 7.53
CA ALA A 181 -9.71 12.37 6.38
C ALA A 181 -9.39 13.70 5.68
N GLY A 182 -10.35 14.63 5.63
CA GLY A 182 -10.09 16.01 5.19
C GLY A 182 -9.07 16.74 6.05
N ALA A 183 -9.18 16.62 7.38
CA ALA A 183 -8.22 17.17 8.32
C ALA A 183 -6.83 16.55 8.16
N MET A 184 -6.76 15.23 7.95
CA MET A 184 -5.53 14.49 7.66
C MET A 184 -4.86 15.00 6.38
N ARG A 185 -5.61 15.12 5.27
CA ARG A 185 -5.10 15.69 4.02
C ARG A 185 -4.57 17.12 4.20
N ALA A 186 -5.32 17.96 4.92
CA ALA A 186 -4.89 19.33 5.19
C ALA A 186 -3.58 19.37 5.99
N GLY A 187 -3.45 18.53 7.03
CA GLY A 187 -2.24 18.42 7.84
C GLY A 187 -1.03 17.87 7.08
N LEU A 188 -1.25 16.99 6.11
CA LEU A 188 -0.20 16.36 5.31
C LEU A 188 0.15 17.10 4.02
N ARG A 189 -0.61 18.15 3.64
CA ARG A 189 -0.42 18.90 2.38
C ARG A 189 1.04 19.31 2.15
N ASP A 190 1.63 19.93 3.16
CA ASP A 190 3.01 20.44 3.13
C ASP A 190 4.05 19.45 3.67
N PHE A 191 3.65 18.18 3.85
CA PHE A 191 4.54 17.13 4.35
C PHE A 191 5.73 16.91 3.41
N ALA A 192 6.93 17.06 3.96
CA ALA A 192 8.18 16.68 3.31
C ALA A 192 9.11 16.03 4.34
N TYR A 193 9.96 15.11 3.88
CA TYR A 193 11.01 14.51 4.70
C TYR A 193 11.97 15.60 5.23
N ARG A 194 12.01 15.77 6.56
CA ARG A 194 12.84 16.78 7.24
C ARG A 194 13.76 16.15 8.29
N GLY A 195 14.86 16.83 8.57
CA GLY A 195 15.82 16.45 9.62
C GLY A 195 17.04 15.69 9.10
N ALA A 196 18.07 15.57 9.94
CA ALA A 196 19.37 15.00 9.56
C ALA A 196 19.35 13.47 9.35
N ARG A 197 18.30 12.78 9.81
CA ARG A 197 18.14 11.33 9.63
C ARG A 197 17.87 10.92 8.18
N PHE A 198 17.38 11.83 7.34
CA PHE A 198 17.13 11.57 5.93
C PHE A 198 18.29 12.10 5.06
N PRO A 199 18.77 11.31 4.09
CA PRO A 199 19.75 11.76 3.11
C PRO A 199 19.36 13.06 2.39
N ALA A 200 20.35 13.88 2.02
CA ALA A 200 20.11 15.22 1.52
C ALA A 200 19.35 15.26 0.18
N ASP A 201 19.58 14.28 -0.68
CA ASP A 201 18.84 14.03 -1.93
C ASP A 201 17.38 13.64 -1.66
N VAL A 202 17.11 12.71 -0.74
CA VAL A 202 15.75 12.33 -0.31
C VAL A 202 14.96 13.56 0.15
N ARG A 203 15.59 14.44 0.95
CA ARG A 203 14.93 15.68 1.40
C ARG A 203 14.63 16.63 0.24
N ARG A 204 15.59 16.88 -0.65
CA ARG A 204 15.38 17.77 -1.82
C ARG A 204 14.29 17.24 -2.74
N ASP A 205 14.27 15.94 -2.99
CA ASP A 205 13.26 15.31 -3.84
C ASP A 205 11.87 15.41 -3.18
N SER A 206 11.79 15.23 -1.86
CA SER A 206 10.55 15.42 -1.11
C SER A 206 10.05 16.86 -1.12
N GLU A 207 10.93 17.84 -0.97
CA GLU A 207 10.56 19.27 -1.03
C GLU A 207 10.07 19.64 -2.44
N ARG A 208 10.72 19.11 -3.48
CA ARG A 208 10.29 19.28 -4.88
C ARG A 208 8.93 18.63 -5.14
N ALA A 209 8.67 17.48 -4.53
CA ALA A 209 7.39 16.78 -4.67
C ALA A 209 6.20 17.62 -4.17
N VAL A 210 6.36 18.35 -3.06
CA VAL A 210 5.32 19.27 -2.55
C VAL A 210 4.96 20.33 -3.58
N LEU A 211 5.92 20.83 -4.35
CA LEU A 211 5.70 21.86 -5.37
C LEU A 211 5.12 21.31 -6.68
N THR A 212 5.59 20.15 -7.11
CA THR A 212 5.22 19.54 -8.40
C THR A 212 3.94 18.72 -8.32
N HIS A 213 3.66 18.13 -7.16
CA HIS A 213 2.50 17.29 -6.85
C HIS A 213 1.86 17.76 -5.53
N PRO A 214 1.25 18.97 -5.53
CA PRO A 214 0.77 19.63 -4.31
C PRO A 214 -0.52 19.03 -3.75
N ARG A 215 -1.24 18.25 -4.56
CA ARG A 215 -2.49 17.58 -4.16
C ARG A 215 -2.17 16.20 -3.59
N ILE A 216 -3.03 15.70 -2.71
CA ILE A 216 -2.85 14.42 -2.03
C ILE A 216 -4.15 13.63 -2.09
N VAL A 217 -4.01 12.34 -2.37
CA VAL A 217 -5.05 11.31 -2.21
C VAL A 217 -4.64 10.44 -1.03
N LEU A 218 -5.55 10.20 -0.09
CA LEU A 218 -5.35 9.20 0.95
C LEU A 218 -5.85 7.86 0.43
N LEU A 219 -5.03 6.83 0.53
CA LEU A 219 -5.44 5.47 0.20
C LEU A 219 -6.19 4.85 1.40
N PRO A 220 -7.04 3.83 1.17
CA PRO A 220 -7.64 3.05 2.24
C PRO A 220 -6.58 2.52 3.21
N ALA A 221 -6.95 2.40 4.48
CA ALA A 221 -6.05 1.85 5.49
C ALA A 221 -5.72 0.38 5.21
N CYS A 222 -4.48 0.00 5.49
CA CYS A 222 -4.02 -1.38 5.52
C CYS A 222 -3.44 -1.70 6.90
N PHE A 223 -3.10 -2.96 7.12
CA PHE A 223 -2.67 -3.46 8.42
C PHE A 223 -1.30 -4.10 8.30
N GLY A 224 -0.34 -3.59 9.07
CA GLY A 224 1.03 -4.07 9.09
C GLY A 224 1.31 -4.85 10.36
N VAL A 225 2.17 -5.86 10.26
CA VAL A 225 2.78 -6.50 11.42
C VAL A 225 4.13 -5.85 11.64
N VAL A 226 4.34 -5.35 12.85
CA VAL A 226 5.57 -4.68 13.28
C VAL A 226 6.20 -5.42 14.45
N GLU A 227 7.52 -5.43 14.49
CA GLU A 227 8.31 -5.99 15.59
C GLU A 227 8.89 -4.86 16.44
N ARG A 228 8.90 -5.08 17.76
CA ARG A 228 9.52 -4.17 18.72
C ARG A 228 11.03 -4.31 18.66
N GLU A 229 11.68 -3.25 18.20
CA GLU A 229 13.13 -3.11 18.25
C GLU A 229 13.59 -2.28 19.45
N ARG A 230 14.90 -2.26 19.71
CA ARG A 230 15.50 -1.53 20.86
C ARG A 230 15.03 -0.08 20.98
N THR A 231 14.82 0.61 19.86
CA THR A 231 14.52 2.04 19.82
C THR A 231 13.17 2.37 19.20
N GLY A 232 12.39 1.38 18.76
CA GLY A 232 11.20 1.65 17.97
C GLY A 232 10.45 0.41 17.50
N TRP A 233 9.78 0.55 16.38
CA TRP A 233 9.04 -0.51 15.71
C TRP A 233 9.54 -0.61 14.28
N GLU A 234 9.76 -1.82 13.80
CA GLU A 234 10.14 -2.09 12.42
C GLU A 234 9.07 -2.97 11.74
N PRO A 235 8.76 -2.73 10.45
CA PRO A 235 7.90 -3.64 9.70
C PRO A 235 8.47 -5.05 9.67
N ALA A 236 7.69 -6.04 10.09
CA ALA A 236 8.09 -7.45 10.08
C ALA A 236 7.52 -8.20 8.87
N LEU A 237 6.32 -7.83 8.40
CA LEU A 237 5.61 -8.47 7.29
C LEU A 237 4.97 -7.41 6.37
N ALA A 238 4.54 -7.83 5.18
CA ALA A 238 3.86 -6.97 4.20
C ALA A 238 2.51 -6.46 4.72
N LEU A 239 2.07 -5.30 4.21
CA LEU A 239 0.75 -4.74 4.50
C LEU A 239 -0.37 -5.65 4.02
N GLN A 240 -1.39 -5.82 4.87
CA GLN A 240 -2.55 -6.64 4.62
C GLN A 240 -3.83 -5.81 4.45
N PRO A 241 -4.80 -6.26 3.64
CA PRO A 241 -6.06 -5.56 3.39
C PRO A 241 -6.95 -5.39 4.63
N THR A 242 -6.91 -6.34 5.56
CA THR A 242 -7.73 -6.33 6.78
C THR A 242 -6.88 -6.69 8.01
N ALA A 243 -7.40 -6.35 9.18
CA ALA A 243 -6.76 -6.72 10.43
C ALA A 243 -6.68 -8.25 10.59
N HIS A 244 -7.74 -8.98 10.21
CA HIS A 244 -7.71 -10.44 10.23
C HIS A 244 -6.67 -11.04 9.27
N GLU A 245 -6.48 -10.48 8.07
CA GLU A 245 -5.40 -10.95 7.18
C GLU A 245 -4.01 -10.70 7.79
N ALA A 246 -3.79 -9.59 8.49
CA ALA A 246 -2.56 -9.36 9.25
C ALA A 246 -2.36 -10.39 10.38
N ARG A 247 -3.44 -10.80 11.05
CA ARG A 247 -3.41 -11.88 12.06
C ARG A 247 -3.05 -13.23 11.42
N ARG A 248 -3.67 -13.59 10.30
CA ARG A 248 -3.35 -14.82 9.56
C ARG A 248 -1.88 -14.85 9.15
N VAL A 249 -1.39 -13.79 8.53
CA VAL A 249 0.00 -13.72 8.07
C VAL A 249 0.99 -13.74 9.24
N LEU A 250 0.69 -13.13 10.39
CA LEU A 250 1.52 -13.26 11.60
C LEU A 250 1.52 -14.70 12.16
N TYR A 251 0.36 -15.36 12.16
CA TYR A 251 0.25 -16.77 12.55
C TYR A 251 1.10 -17.66 11.64
N ASP A 252 0.95 -17.53 10.31
CA ASP A 252 1.70 -18.32 9.33
C ASP A 252 3.20 -18.01 9.41
N ALA A 253 3.55 -16.75 9.68
CA ALA A 253 4.93 -16.35 9.86
C ALA A 253 5.60 -17.05 11.05
N MET A 254 4.90 -17.13 12.19
CA MET A 254 5.38 -17.83 13.38
C MET A 254 5.39 -19.34 13.18
N ALA A 255 4.33 -19.92 12.61
CA ALA A 255 4.16 -21.37 12.52
C ALA A 255 5.07 -22.01 11.46
N GLU A 256 5.34 -21.31 10.37
CA GLU A 256 6.00 -21.90 9.19
C GLU A 256 7.11 -21.02 8.62
N MET A 257 6.83 -19.75 8.28
CA MET A 257 7.74 -18.94 7.47
C MET A 257 9.08 -18.67 8.16
N TRP A 258 9.09 -18.10 9.37
CA TRP A 258 10.32 -17.81 10.10
C TRP A 258 11.09 -19.08 10.47
N PRO A 259 10.45 -20.16 10.99
CA PRO A 259 11.11 -21.44 11.16
C PRO A 259 11.86 -21.96 9.93
N MET A 260 11.28 -21.79 8.73
CA MET A 260 11.88 -22.21 7.47
C MET A 260 13.03 -21.28 7.06
N LEU A 261 12.80 -19.97 7.03
CA LEU A 261 13.78 -18.98 6.55
C LEU A 261 15.01 -18.90 7.46
N ASP A 262 14.80 -18.88 8.78
CA ASP A 262 15.86 -18.74 9.77
C ASP A 262 16.45 -20.10 10.19
N ARG A 263 15.94 -21.21 9.63
CA ARG A 263 16.38 -22.60 9.87
C ARG A 263 16.41 -22.94 11.36
N PHE A 264 15.32 -22.67 12.06
CA PHE A 264 15.18 -22.97 13.49
C PHE A 264 15.42 -24.45 13.80
N ASP A 265 15.99 -24.72 14.98
CA ASP A 265 16.06 -26.06 15.54
C ASP A 265 14.67 -26.54 16.02
N ASP A 266 14.54 -27.84 16.31
CA ASP A 266 13.24 -28.43 16.66
C ASP A 266 12.65 -27.84 17.95
N ALA A 267 13.48 -27.42 18.89
CA ALA A 267 13.04 -26.78 20.13
C ALA A 267 12.45 -25.39 19.86
N THR A 268 13.12 -24.59 19.03
CA THR A 268 12.67 -23.25 18.64
C THR A 268 11.42 -23.33 17.77
N LYS A 269 11.36 -24.30 16.83
CA LYS A 269 10.15 -24.61 16.06
C LYS A 269 8.95 -24.89 16.95
N ALA A 270 9.11 -25.77 17.93
CA ALA A 270 8.03 -26.12 18.86
C ALA A 270 7.58 -24.92 19.71
N LEU A 271 8.51 -24.07 20.12
CA LEU A 271 8.20 -22.83 20.85
C LEU A 271 7.36 -21.86 19.99
N TYR A 272 7.77 -21.65 18.74
CA TYR A 272 7.06 -20.77 17.80
C TYR A 272 5.70 -21.30 17.39
N ALA A 273 5.59 -22.60 17.08
CA ALA A 273 4.32 -23.25 16.76
C ALA A 273 3.33 -23.12 17.93
N LYS A 274 3.79 -23.32 19.18
CA LYS A 274 2.95 -23.12 20.35
C LYS A 274 2.47 -21.67 20.49
N ALA A 275 3.36 -20.69 20.32
CA ALA A 275 2.99 -19.28 20.39
C ALA A 275 2.01 -18.87 19.29
N ALA A 276 2.14 -19.43 18.09
CA ALA A 276 1.20 -19.22 16.99
C ALA A 276 -0.20 -19.77 17.33
N GLU A 277 -0.27 -20.98 17.87
CA GLU A 277 -1.54 -21.59 18.31
C GLU A 277 -2.20 -20.79 19.44
N GLU A 278 -1.42 -20.31 20.41
CA GLU A 278 -1.91 -19.44 21.48
C GLU A 278 -2.45 -18.10 20.94
N PHE A 279 -1.74 -17.49 19.98
CA PHE A 279 -2.19 -16.28 19.30
C PHE A 279 -3.49 -16.51 18.52
N ARG A 280 -3.59 -17.61 17.76
CA ARG A 280 -4.79 -17.99 17.00
C ARG A 280 -6.00 -18.16 17.91
N ALA A 281 -5.81 -18.81 19.07
CA ALA A 281 -6.88 -19.08 20.02
C ALA A 281 -7.52 -17.83 20.64
N LEU A 282 -6.83 -16.68 20.60
CA LEU A 282 -7.37 -15.39 21.06
C LEU A 282 -8.28 -14.71 20.03
N GLU A 283 -8.34 -15.23 18.80
CA GLU A 283 -9.13 -14.78 17.63
C GLU A 283 -8.87 -13.35 17.15
N ARG A 284 -8.94 -12.35 18.04
CA ARG A 284 -8.81 -10.92 17.74
C ARG A 284 -7.59 -10.29 18.41
N ALA A 285 -6.59 -11.08 18.77
CA ALA A 285 -5.35 -10.52 19.31
C ALA A 285 -4.64 -9.67 18.25
N ASP A 286 -4.14 -8.51 18.68
CA ASP A 286 -3.31 -7.62 17.85
C ASP A 286 -1.85 -7.61 18.32
N GLU A 287 -1.51 -8.45 19.29
CA GLU A 287 -0.17 -8.53 19.87
C GLU A 287 0.23 -10.00 20.07
N ALA A 288 1.48 -10.33 19.78
CA ALA A 288 2.05 -11.65 19.99
C ALA A 288 3.45 -11.53 20.59
N ARG A 289 3.85 -12.49 21.43
CA ARG A 289 5.18 -12.55 22.03
C ARG A 289 5.75 -13.95 21.97
N VAL A 290 6.97 -14.10 21.47
CA VAL A 290 7.65 -15.39 21.36
C VAL A 290 9.16 -15.18 21.39
N ALA A 291 9.87 -16.03 22.13
CA ALA A 291 11.34 -15.98 22.22
C ALA A 291 11.94 -14.59 22.56
N GLY A 292 11.22 -13.79 23.37
CA GLY A 292 11.65 -12.44 23.73
C GLY A 292 11.37 -11.35 22.68
N ARG A 293 10.79 -11.71 21.53
CA ARG A 293 10.32 -10.80 20.48
C ARG A 293 8.87 -10.41 20.76
N GLU A 294 8.52 -9.18 20.41
CA GLU A 294 7.18 -8.63 20.57
C GLU A 294 6.69 -8.09 19.23
N PHE A 295 5.54 -8.59 18.80
CA PHE A 295 4.89 -8.21 17.55
C PHE A 295 3.58 -7.50 17.84
N ARG A 296 3.25 -6.53 17.00
CA ARG A 296 1.95 -5.84 17.02
C ARG A 296 1.39 -5.71 15.61
N ILE A 297 0.08 -5.76 15.50
CA ILE A 297 -0.66 -5.34 14.30
C ILE A 297 -0.99 -3.87 14.44
N CYS A 298 -0.58 -3.05 13.48
CA CYS A 298 -0.87 -1.62 13.44
C CYS A 298 -1.68 -1.25 12.20
N ARG A 299 -2.52 -0.23 12.35
CA ARG A 299 -3.22 0.42 11.26
C ARG A 299 -2.26 1.37 10.54
N ALA A 300 -2.08 1.16 9.25
CA ALA A 300 -1.21 1.98 8.39
C ALA A 300 -2.06 2.76 7.39
N GLU A 301 -1.73 4.03 7.22
CA GLU A 301 -2.27 4.92 6.21
C GLU A 301 -1.21 5.19 5.15
N ARG A 302 -1.67 5.50 3.95
CA ARG A 302 -0.80 5.79 2.82
C ARG A 302 -1.34 6.99 2.08
N LEU A 303 -0.43 7.86 1.66
CA LEU A 303 -0.78 9.03 0.84
C LEU A 303 -0.09 8.92 -0.52
N VAL A 304 -0.78 9.30 -1.58
CA VAL A 304 -0.21 9.47 -2.93
C VAL A 304 -0.30 10.95 -3.29
N ARG A 305 0.81 11.52 -3.75
CA ARG A 305 0.82 12.90 -4.25
C ARG A 305 0.38 12.94 -5.71
N THR A 306 -0.35 13.97 -6.09
CA THR A 306 -0.82 14.19 -7.46
C THR A 306 -0.54 15.62 -7.92
N GLY A 307 -0.19 15.76 -9.20
CA GLY A 307 0.05 17.01 -9.90
C GLY A 307 -0.80 17.11 -11.18
N PRO A 308 -0.58 18.14 -12.01
CA PRO A 308 -1.35 18.33 -13.24
C PRO A 308 -1.28 17.17 -14.24
N ASP A 309 -0.19 16.40 -14.23
CA ASP A 309 0.00 15.20 -15.07
C ASP A 309 -0.36 13.90 -14.31
N GLY A 310 -1.05 13.98 -13.17
CA GLY A 310 -1.50 12.82 -12.40
C GLY A 310 -0.59 12.44 -11.22
N PRO A 311 -0.57 11.17 -10.80
CA PRO A 311 0.13 10.73 -9.60
C PRO A 311 1.64 10.79 -9.74
N GLU A 312 2.30 11.07 -8.62
CA GLU A 312 3.76 11.21 -8.51
C GLU A 312 4.44 9.89 -8.88
N PRO A 313 5.39 9.89 -9.83
CA PRO A 313 6.23 8.73 -10.13
C PRO A 313 7.32 8.55 -9.05
N PRO A 314 8.03 7.41 -9.03
CA PRO A 314 9.24 7.25 -8.22
C PRO A 314 10.22 8.42 -8.39
N ARG A 315 10.77 8.87 -7.27
CA ARG A 315 11.77 9.93 -7.20
C ARG A 315 13.15 9.39 -7.58
N PRO A 316 14.06 10.23 -8.09
CA PRO A 316 15.46 9.84 -8.30
C PRO A 316 16.15 9.28 -7.05
N SER A 317 15.76 9.73 -5.85
CA SER A 317 16.28 9.22 -4.58
C SER A 317 15.68 7.89 -4.13
N ASP A 318 14.63 7.38 -4.80
CA ASP A 318 14.04 6.09 -4.47
C ASP A 318 14.95 4.98 -5.04
N VAL A 319 15.44 4.10 -4.17
CA VAL A 319 16.48 3.12 -4.51
C VAL A 319 15.84 1.80 -4.94
N ASP A 320 16.34 1.25 -6.04
CA ASP A 320 16.11 -0.12 -6.44
C ASP A 320 17.30 -0.99 -6.03
N GLU A 321 17.06 -2.13 -5.38
CA GLU A 321 18.12 -3.09 -5.04
C GLU A 321 18.59 -3.89 -6.26
N TYR A 322 17.74 -3.99 -7.29
CA TYR A 322 18.01 -4.72 -8.52
C TYR A 322 17.41 -3.98 -9.72
N GLY A 323 17.94 -4.27 -10.92
CA GLY A 323 17.53 -3.62 -12.16
C GLY A 323 16.55 -4.45 -12.99
N PRO A 324 16.11 -3.89 -14.15
CA PRO A 324 15.28 -4.60 -15.11
C PRO A 324 15.89 -5.93 -15.55
N MET A 325 15.06 -6.95 -15.65
CA MET A 325 15.44 -8.26 -16.16
C MET A 325 14.30 -8.94 -16.91
N LYS A 326 14.62 -9.95 -17.71
CA LYS A 326 13.62 -10.81 -18.34
C LYS A 326 13.05 -11.75 -17.27
N ILE A 327 11.74 -11.67 -17.03
CA ILE A 327 11.04 -12.46 -16.01
C ILE A 327 10.07 -13.49 -16.59
N HIS A 328 9.70 -13.35 -17.86
CA HIS A 328 8.79 -14.28 -18.56
C HIS A 328 9.46 -14.92 -19.77
N PRO A 329 9.04 -16.14 -20.16
CA PRO A 329 9.37 -16.70 -21.46
C PRO A 329 8.98 -15.78 -22.62
N THR A 330 9.60 -16.01 -23.79
CA THR A 330 9.26 -15.24 -24.98
C THR A 330 7.86 -15.65 -25.46
N LEU A 331 6.94 -14.69 -25.59
CA LEU A 331 5.64 -14.90 -26.23
C LEU A 331 5.71 -14.32 -27.65
N LEU A 332 5.35 -15.11 -28.65
CA LEU A 332 5.26 -14.67 -30.04
C LEU A 332 3.91 -14.02 -30.35
N GLU A 333 3.84 -13.25 -31.43
CA GLU A 333 2.62 -12.56 -31.87
C GLU A 333 1.46 -13.52 -32.20
N ASP A 334 1.75 -14.78 -32.51
CA ASP A 334 0.74 -15.82 -32.78
C ASP A 334 0.28 -16.56 -31.51
N GLY A 335 0.84 -16.22 -30.34
CA GLY A 335 0.49 -16.82 -29.05
C GLY A 335 1.41 -17.97 -28.64
N THR A 336 2.40 -18.32 -29.48
CA THR A 336 3.38 -19.37 -29.16
C THR A 336 4.32 -18.92 -28.05
N ILE A 337 4.47 -19.75 -27.01
CA ILE A 337 5.42 -19.51 -25.91
C ILE A 337 6.71 -20.29 -26.17
N ILE A 338 7.84 -19.58 -26.14
CA ILE A 338 9.18 -20.15 -26.23
C ILE A 338 9.85 -20.00 -24.87
N HIS A 339 10.16 -21.14 -24.25
CA HIS A 339 10.98 -21.21 -23.05
C HIS A 339 12.45 -21.17 -23.47
N ASP A 340 13.21 -20.22 -22.93
CA ASP A 340 14.67 -20.23 -23.08
C ASP A 340 15.24 -21.38 -22.23
N GLU A 341 16.23 -22.11 -22.74
CA GLU A 341 16.94 -23.19 -22.02
C GLU A 341 17.79 -22.68 -20.85
#